data_AF-A0A2N5ZUX5-F1
#
_entry.id   AF-A0A2N5ZUX5-F1
#
_cell.length_a   1.000
_cell.length_b   1.000
_cell.length_c   1.000
_cell.angle_alpha   90.00
_cell.angle_beta   90.00
_cell.angle_gamma   90.00
#
_symmetry.space_group_name_H-M   'P 1'
#
loop_
_entity.id
_entity.type
_entity.pdbx_description
1 polymer ?
#
loop_
_entity_poly.entity_id
_entity_poly.type
_entity_poly.pdbx_seq_one_letter_code
_entity_poly.pdbx_strand_id
1 'polypeptide(L)'
;MSKNIMLVVGVLSVVVLGFVILFHSPSAPEAPPPPERTPEEQLALFLTDKMNYDVRFSRMLAEQRIETAEQIAADRPDLEALAREVMDSLRARLDRKAQM
;
A
#
# COMPACT_ATOMS: atom_id res chain seq x y z
N MET A 1 -55.54 -20.72 -6.43
CA MET A 1 -54.72 -19.50 -6.67
C MET A 1 -53.56 -19.49 -5.69
N SER A 2 -52.73 -20.55 -5.68
CA SER A 2 -51.93 -20.91 -4.50
C SER A 2 -50.60 -21.61 -4.81
N LYS A 3 -50.44 -22.21 -6.00
CA LYS A 3 -49.22 -22.94 -6.37
C LYS A 3 -48.15 -22.05 -7.00
N ASN A 4 -48.57 -21.08 -7.84
CA ASN A 4 -47.64 -20.19 -8.54
C ASN A 4 -46.96 -19.21 -7.58
N ILE A 5 -47.65 -18.76 -6.53
CA ILE A 5 -47.09 -17.82 -5.55
C ILE A 5 -45.98 -18.49 -4.71
N MET A 6 -46.16 -19.75 -4.29
CA MET A 6 -45.11 -20.50 -3.59
C MET A 6 -43.86 -20.71 -4.45
N LEU A 7 -44.05 -21.00 -5.74
CA LEU A 7 -42.94 -21.15 -6.68
C LEU A 7 -42.17 -19.84 -6.86
N VAL A 8 -42.88 -18.71 -6.99
CA VAL A 8 -42.25 -17.39 -7.11
C VAL A 8 -41.46 -17.04 -5.86
N VAL A 9 -42.00 -17.25 -4.66
CA VAL A 9 -41.30 -16.96 -3.40
C VAL A 9 -40.06 -17.83 -3.23
N GLY A 10 -40.14 -19.11 -3.61
CA GLY A 10 -39.00 -20.02 -3.57
C GLY A 10 -37.87 -19.60 -4.51
N VAL A 11 -38.21 -19.26 -5.76
CA VAL A 11 -37.22 -18.79 -6.75
C VAL A 11 -36.63 -17.45 -6.32
N LEU A 12 -37.46 -16.52 -5.83
CA LEU A 12 -36.99 -15.21 -5.37
C LEU A 12 -36.01 -15.34 -4.19
N SER A 13 -36.26 -16.27 -3.26
CA SER A 13 -35.38 -16.57 -2.13
C SER A 13 -33.99 -17.03 -2.58
N VAL A 14 -33.92 -17.95 -3.55
CA VAL A 14 -32.63 -18.45 -4.07
C VAL A 14 -31.88 -17.35 -4.83
N VAL A 15 -32.59 -16.52 -5.59
CA VAL A 15 -31.99 -15.38 -6.31
C VAL A 15 -31.45 -14.34 -5.33
N VAL A 16 -32.21 -14.01 -4.28
CA VAL A 16 -31.76 -13.08 -3.24
C VAL A 16 -30.58 -13.66 -2.46
N LEU A 17 -30.60 -14.94 -2.10
CA LEU A 17 -29.50 -15.59 -1.40
C LEU A 17 -28.23 -15.62 -2.26
N GLY A 18 -28.35 -15.97 -3.54
CA GLY A 18 -27.23 -15.92 -4.49
C GLY A 18 -26.70 -14.51 -4.71
N PHE A 19 -27.58 -13.51 -4.77
CA PHE A 19 -27.20 -12.10 -4.85
C PHE A 19 -26.46 -11.66 -3.59
N VAL A 20 -26.94 -12.01 -2.40
CA VAL A 20 -26.25 -11.73 -1.14
C VAL A 20 -24.90 -12.42 -1.12
N ILE A 21 -24.75 -13.68 -1.53
CA ILE A 21 -23.44 -14.35 -1.53
C ILE A 21 -22.46 -13.70 -2.54
N LEU A 22 -22.95 -13.26 -3.70
CA LEU A 22 -22.11 -12.61 -4.72
C LEU A 22 -21.73 -11.16 -4.37
N PHE A 23 -22.62 -10.43 -3.68
CA PHE A 23 -22.42 -9.00 -3.36
C PHE A 23 -22.05 -8.74 -1.90
N HIS A 24 -22.23 -9.71 -1.00
CA HIS A 24 -21.62 -9.73 0.32
C HIS A 24 -20.17 -10.17 0.11
N SER A 25 -19.34 -9.19 -0.27
CA SER A 25 -17.89 -9.35 -0.10
C SER A 25 -17.69 -9.83 1.33
N PRO A 26 -17.10 -11.01 1.58
CA PRO A 26 -16.61 -11.30 2.90
C PRO A 26 -15.65 -10.15 3.18
N SER A 27 -16.03 -9.26 4.10
CA SER A 27 -15.09 -8.30 4.64
C SER A 27 -13.93 -9.17 5.11
N ALA A 28 -12.86 -9.21 4.33
CA ALA A 28 -11.63 -9.85 4.73
C ALA A 28 -11.38 -9.34 6.16
N PRO A 29 -11.08 -10.23 7.13
CA PRO A 29 -10.79 -9.78 8.49
C PRO A 29 -9.80 -8.64 8.34
N GLU A 30 -10.26 -7.46 8.73
CA GLU A 30 -9.60 -6.19 8.50
C GLU A 30 -8.18 -6.40 9.04
N ALA A 31 -7.21 -6.52 8.13
CA ALA A 31 -5.84 -6.75 8.54
C ALA A 31 -5.53 -5.60 9.50
N PRO A 32 -5.03 -5.89 10.73
CA PRO A 32 -4.71 -4.83 11.67
C PRO A 32 -3.90 -3.78 10.90
N PRO A 33 -4.27 -2.48 11.02
CA PRO A 33 -3.58 -1.43 10.27
C PRO A 33 -2.08 -1.63 10.47
N PRO A 34 -1.27 -1.58 9.40
CA PRO A 34 0.16 -1.78 9.53
C PRO A 34 0.65 -0.86 10.66
N PRO A 35 1.44 -1.37 11.63
CA PRO A 35 1.86 -0.58 12.76
C PRO A 35 2.44 0.74 12.25
N GLU A 36 1.97 1.87 12.78
CA GLU A 36 2.51 3.19 12.46
C GLU A 36 4.01 3.17 12.80
N ARG A 37 4.84 2.93 11.79
CA ARG A 37 6.30 2.87 11.97
C ARG A 37 6.79 4.26 12.34
N THR A 38 7.70 4.32 13.29
CA THR A 38 8.31 5.60 13.65
C THR A 38 9.10 6.16 12.47
N PRO A 39 9.31 7.49 12.38
CA PRO A 39 10.12 8.08 11.31
C PRO A 39 11.52 7.47 11.20
N GLU A 40 12.13 7.11 12.33
CA GLU A 40 13.43 6.40 12.40
C GLU A 40 13.39 5.03 11.73
N GLU A 41 12.37 4.22 12.06
CA GLU A 41 12.20 2.88 11.47
C GLU A 41 11.93 2.96 9.97
N GLN A 42 11.20 3.98 9.52
CA GLN A 42 10.95 4.21 8.09
C GLN A 42 12.25 4.52 7.33
N LEU A 43 13.08 5.42 7.85
CA LEU A 43 14.38 5.75 7.26
C LEU A 43 15.30 4.52 7.22
N ALA A 44 15.37 3.74 8.30
CA ALA A 44 16.16 2.50 8.34
C ALA A 44 15.67 1.46 7.32
N LEU A 45 14.35 1.36 7.11
CA LEU A 45 13.77 0.49 6.11
C LEU A 45 14.13 0.91 4.68
N PHE A 46 14.17 2.22 4.40
CA PHE A 46 14.53 2.72 3.07
C PHE A 46 15.98 2.42 2.69
N LEU A 47 16.90 2.45 3.66
CA LEU A 47 18.30 2.08 3.44
C LEU A 47 18.48 0.60 3.12
N THR A 48 17.75 -0.25 3.85
CA THR A 48 17.85 -1.71 3.78
C THR A 48 17.05 -2.32 2.63
N ASP A 49 16.12 -1.57 2.06
CA ASP A 49 15.32 -2.03 0.92
C ASP A 49 16.19 -2.28 -0.33
N LYS A 50 15.97 -3.43 -0.96
CA LYS A 50 16.65 -3.93 -2.16
C LYS A 50 15.74 -3.87 -3.39
N MET A 51 14.84 -2.90 -3.43
CA MET A 51 13.90 -2.72 -4.52
C MET A 51 14.62 -2.59 -5.88
N ASN A 52 14.07 -3.25 -6.91
CA ASN A 52 14.58 -3.10 -8.26
C ASN A 52 14.00 -1.82 -8.90
N TYR A 53 14.85 -0.83 -9.18
CA TYR A 53 14.46 0.44 -9.77
C TYR A 53 14.34 0.43 -11.31
N ASP A 54 14.49 -0.72 -11.96
CA ASP A 54 14.36 -0.85 -13.42
C ASP A 54 12.91 -0.60 -13.91
N VAL A 55 11.91 -0.70 -13.01
CA VAL A 55 10.50 -0.48 -13.33
C VAL A 55 10.05 0.93 -12.92
N ARG A 56 9.20 1.55 -13.75
CA ARG A 56 8.65 2.91 -13.50
C ARG A 56 8.02 3.07 -12.11
N PHE A 57 7.31 2.05 -11.64
CA PHE A 57 6.68 2.07 -10.32
C PHE A 57 7.70 2.21 -9.18
N SER A 58 8.82 1.50 -9.26
CA SER A 58 9.87 1.56 -8.26
C SER A 58 10.64 2.88 -8.28
N ARG A 59 10.76 3.53 -9.45
CA ARG A 59 11.29 4.90 -9.54
C ARG A 59 10.36 5.90 -8.85
N MET A 60 9.06 5.86 -9.14
CA MET A 60 8.08 6.73 -8.45
C MET A 60 8.09 6.51 -6.93
N LEU A 61 8.18 5.25 -6.48
CA LEU A 61 8.29 4.93 -5.05
C LEU A 61 9.59 5.47 -4.43
N ALA A 62 10.71 5.44 -5.17
CA ALA A 62 11.97 6.01 -4.69
C ALA A 62 11.88 7.52 -4.51
N GLU A 63 11.27 8.22 -5.48
CA GLU A 63 11.03 9.66 -5.43
C GLU A 63 10.12 10.03 -4.25
N GLN A 64 9.03 9.29 -4.05
CA GLN A 64 8.14 9.48 -2.91
C GLN A 64 8.85 9.29 -1.56
N ARG A 65 9.77 8.32 -1.48
CA ARG A 65 10.57 8.09 -0.26
C ARG A 65 11.60 9.17 -0.02
N ILE A 66 12.17 9.76 -1.07
CA ILE A 66 13.05 10.94 -0.94
C ILE A 66 12.23 12.10 -0.38
N GLU A 67 11.04 12.38 -0.92
CA GLU A 67 10.15 13.42 -0.40
C GLU A 67 9.76 13.17 1.07
N THR A 68 9.46 11.92 1.42
CA THR A 68 9.17 11.53 2.81
C THR A 68 10.39 11.77 3.72
N ALA A 69 11.60 11.44 3.26
CA ALA A 69 12.82 11.69 4.02
C ALA A 69 13.11 13.20 4.18
N GLU A 70 12.81 14.03 3.16
CA GLU A 70 12.90 15.49 3.25
C GLU A 70 11.92 16.05 4.30
N GLN A 71 10.67 15.57 4.32
CA GLN A 71 9.68 15.96 5.32
C GLN A 71 10.12 15.55 6.73
N ILE A 72 10.61 14.31 6.91
CA ILE A 72 11.10 13.83 8.21
C ILE A 72 12.29 14.69 8.68
N ALA A 73 13.22 15.05 7.79
CA ALA A 73 14.34 15.93 8.13
C ALA A 73 13.89 17.33 8.56
N ALA A 74 12.84 17.86 7.93
CA ALA A 74 12.28 19.17 8.27
C ALA A 74 11.54 19.15 9.62
N ASP A 75 10.78 18.08 9.90
CA ASP A 75 10.00 17.93 11.12
C ASP A 75 10.85 17.49 12.33
N ARG A 76 11.95 16.77 12.09
CA ARG A 76 12.83 16.19 13.11
C ARG A 76 14.31 16.46 12.81
N PRO A 77 14.87 17.58 13.30
CA PRO A 77 16.28 17.93 13.04
C PRO A 77 17.26 16.92 13.65
N ASP A 78 16.85 16.15 14.66
CA ASP A 78 17.62 15.04 15.23
C ASP A 78 17.83 13.87 14.25
N LEU A 79 16.95 13.73 13.26
CA LEU A 79 17.02 12.67 12.23
C LEU A 79 17.59 13.16 10.90
N GLU A 80 17.96 14.43 10.79
CA GLU A 80 18.42 15.07 9.56
C GLU A 80 19.61 14.33 8.91
N ALA A 81 20.57 13.88 9.73
CA ALA A 81 21.73 13.13 9.25
C ALA A 81 21.34 11.80 8.61
N LEU A 82 20.45 11.04 9.26
CA LEU A 82 19.96 9.76 8.76
C LEU A 82 19.09 9.95 7.51
N ALA A 83 18.23 10.97 7.50
CA ALA A 83 17.41 11.31 6.36
C ALA A 83 18.24 11.72 5.13
N ARG A 84 19.31 12.51 5.31
CA ARG A 84 20.27 12.81 4.24
C ARG A 84 20.91 11.57 3.66
N GLU A 85 21.40 10.68 4.50
CA GLU A 85 22.02 9.43 4.04
C GLU A 85 21.05 8.60 3.19
N VAL A 86 19.79 8.52 3.61
CA VAL A 86 18.73 7.83 2.86
C VAL A 86 18.51 8.49 1.50
N MET A 87 18.36 9.81 1.46
CA MET A 87 18.14 10.56 0.22
C MET A 87 19.31 10.37 -0.76
N ASP A 88 20.54 10.51 -0.28
CA ASP A 88 21.74 10.37 -1.12
C ASP A 88 21.87 8.94 -1.65
N SER A 89 21.61 7.94 -0.81
CA SER A 89 21.60 6.53 -1.22
C SER A 89 20.54 6.25 -2.28
N LEU A 90 19.31 6.77 -2.11
CA LEU A 90 18.22 6.60 -3.08
C LEU A 90 18.51 7.32 -4.40
N ARG A 91 18.99 8.57 -4.36
CA ARG A 91 19.39 9.34 -5.55
C ARG A 91 20.51 8.63 -6.31
N ALA A 92 21.56 8.18 -5.63
CA ALA A 92 22.67 7.46 -6.25
C ALA A 92 22.24 6.10 -6.86
N ARG A 93 21.20 5.46 -6.34
CA ARG A 93 20.62 4.24 -6.94
C ARG A 93 19.82 4.56 -8.19
N LEU A 94 19.02 5.64 -8.18
CA LEU A 94 18.27 6.10 -9.35
C LEU A 94 19.18 6.55 -10.49
N ASP A 95 20.25 7.29 -10.18
CA ASP A 95 21.19 7.83 -11.17
C ASP A 95 22.00 6.73 -11.85
N ARG A 96 22.52 5.76 -11.08
CA ARG A 96 23.23 4.59 -11.64
C ARG A 96 22.38 3.80 -12.62
N LYS A 97 21.07 3.78 -12.43
CA LYS A 97 20.11 3.08 -13.29
C LYS A 97 19.62 3.93 -14.46
N ALA A 98 19.65 5.26 -14.36
CA ALA A 98 19.38 6.14 -15.50
C ALA A 98 20.49 6.09 -16.56
N GLN A 99 21.70 5.68 -16.18
CA GLN A 99 22.88 5.58 -17.05
C GLN A 99 23.08 4.20 -17.71
N MET A 100 22.31 3.18 -17.29
CA MET A 100 22.32 1.84 -17.88
C MET A 100 21.19 1.69 -18.89
#